data_AF-A0AA97K8I8-F1
#
_entry.id   AF-A0AA97K8I8-F1
#
_cell.length_a   1.000
_cell.length_b   1.000
_cell.length_c   1.000
_cell.angle_alpha   90.00
_cell.angle_beta   90.00
_cell.angle_gamma   90.00
#
_symmetry.space_group_name_H-M   'P 1'
#
loop_
_entity.id
_entity.type
_entity.pdbx_description
1 polymer ?
#
loop_
_entity_poly.entity_id
_entity_poly.type
_entity_poly.pdbx_seq_one_letter_code
_entity_poly.pdbx_strand_id
1 'polypeptide(L)'
;MIRYHGILDVSVVSLLLLLCFSHSGLCKNCNFTYSPLVTTSTSEIIKNLKEFLLLDYPVSVPSNLKSDKFCFELWQLHFIYRELSRLIQVAGFQLRQNISRLEEILNLKELFQFCEIESDCVDFERTNISVFLDSIHSNLKKMAAKLEPATDQNPTDFSSCTSVQCQADSLSTPYPGYSSQMLEITQTSRSAILRRHHWLLLLIPLLVCLFSVVKCSGRIPVQPLPLQL
;
A
#
# COMPACT_ATOMS: atom_id res chain seq x y z
N MET A 1 1.86 57.44 6.83
CA MET A 1 1.32 56.28 6.08
C MET A 1 2.26 55.11 6.28
N ILE A 2 1.91 54.18 7.16
CA ILE A 2 2.67 52.92 7.33
C ILE A 2 1.62 51.81 7.22
N ARG A 3 1.61 51.13 6.07
CA ARG A 3 0.75 49.97 5.84
C ARG A 3 1.40 48.77 6.53
N TYR A 4 0.82 48.33 7.64
CA TYR A 4 1.10 47.00 8.19
C TYR A 4 0.25 46.00 7.42
N HIS A 5 0.87 45.32 6.45
CA HIS A 5 0.34 44.08 5.89
C HIS A 5 0.47 43.00 6.95
N GLY A 6 -0.64 42.64 7.59
CA GLY A 6 -0.70 41.47 8.47
C GLY A 6 -0.39 40.22 7.65
N ILE A 7 0.76 39.63 7.91
CA ILE A 7 1.15 38.32 7.39
C ILE A 7 0.18 37.32 8.00
N LEU A 8 -0.63 36.70 7.13
CA LEU A 8 -1.49 35.58 7.46
C LEU A 8 -0.66 34.51 8.18
N ASP A 9 -1.19 33.89 9.25
CA ASP A 9 -0.59 32.69 9.84
C ASP A 9 -0.65 31.55 8.80
N VAL A 10 0.36 31.53 7.92
CA VAL A 10 0.66 30.48 6.94
C VAL A 10 0.55 29.11 7.60
N SER A 11 0.91 29.03 8.89
CA SER A 11 0.85 27.84 9.71
C SER A 11 -0.52 27.14 9.74
N VAL A 12 -1.64 27.85 9.86
CA VAL A 12 -2.98 27.21 10.02
C VAL A 12 -3.52 26.72 8.68
N VAL A 13 -3.33 27.51 7.63
CA VAL A 13 -3.71 27.12 6.26
C VAL A 13 -2.83 25.96 5.78
N SER A 14 -1.53 26.01 6.07
CA SER A 14 -0.61 24.91 5.81
C SER A 14 -0.99 23.65 6.58
N LEU A 15 -1.41 23.74 7.85
CA LEU A 15 -1.83 22.57 8.63
C LEU A 15 -3.12 21.92 8.08
N LEU A 16 -4.11 22.72 7.68
CA LEU A 16 -5.34 22.25 7.05
C LEU A 16 -5.08 21.62 5.68
N LEU A 17 -4.20 22.22 4.88
CA LEU A 17 -3.74 21.61 3.62
C LEU A 17 -2.99 20.30 3.90
N LEU A 18 -2.06 20.27 4.87
CA LEU A 18 -1.34 19.07 5.27
C LEU A 18 -2.27 17.96 5.73
N LEU A 19 -3.35 18.30 6.44
CA LEU A 19 -4.39 17.35 6.85
C LEU A 19 -5.21 16.83 5.67
N CYS A 20 -5.58 17.67 4.69
CA CYS A 20 -6.25 17.17 3.47
C CYS A 20 -5.31 16.38 2.54
N PHE A 21 -4.01 16.71 2.49
CA PHE A 21 -3.02 15.93 1.73
C PHE A 21 -2.56 14.67 2.47
N SER A 22 -2.53 14.64 3.79
CA SER A 22 -2.28 13.40 4.55
C SER A 22 -3.48 12.45 4.50
N HIS A 23 -4.70 12.99 4.37
CA HIS A 23 -5.89 12.20 4.03
C HIS A 23 -5.93 11.73 2.56
N SER A 24 -4.93 12.08 1.73
CA SER A 24 -4.79 11.49 0.39
C SER A 24 -4.47 9.98 0.42
N GLY A 25 -4.21 9.41 1.61
CA GLY A 25 -4.27 7.96 1.83
C GLY A 25 -5.66 7.34 1.63
N LEU A 26 -6.74 8.13 1.51
CA LEU A 26 -8.10 7.62 1.27
C LEU A 26 -8.38 7.21 -0.18
N CYS A 27 -7.48 7.46 -1.12
CA CYS A 27 -7.64 7.01 -2.50
C CYS A 27 -6.74 5.81 -2.84
N LYS A 28 -6.31 5.06 -1.82
CA LYS A 28 -5.66 3.76 -2.02
C LYS A 28 -6.74 2.70 -2.23
N ASN A 29 -7.18 2.54 -3.47
CA ASN A 29 -8.23 1.61 -3.86
C ASN A 29 -7.74 0.15 -3.86
N CYS A 30 -7.33 -0.37 -2.70
CA CYS A 30 -6.98 -1.80 -2.56
C CYS A 30 -8.21 -2.59 -2.13
N ASN A 31 -9.21 -2.66 -3.00
CA ASN A 31 -10.48 -3.31 -2.73
C ASN A 31 -10.85 -4.27 -3.86
N PHE A 32 -11.37 -5.44 -3.52
CA PHE A 32 -11.64 -6.53 -4.46
C PHE A 32 -13.11 -6.93 -4.40
N THR A 33 -13.78 -6.96 -5.56
CA THR A 33 -15.14 -7.52 -5.69
C THR A 33 -15.14 -8.98 -6.17
N TYR A 34 -13.97 -9.50 -6.56
CA TYR A 34 -13.73 -10.89 -6.93
C TYR A 34 -12.27 -11.26 -6.61
N SER A 35 -11.95 -12.55 -6.56
CA SER A 35 -10.55 -12.99 -6.44
C SER A 35 -9.87 -12.99 -7.82
N PRO A 36 -8.85 -12.15 -8.08
CA PRO A 36 -8.06 -12.22 -9.31
C PRO A 36 -7.09 -13.40 -9.34
N LEU A 37 -6.93 -14.11 -8.22
CA LEU A 37 -5.96 -15.20 -8.07
C LEU A 37 -6.51 -16.52 -8.62
N VAL A 38 -5.66 -17.21 -9.37
CA VAL A 38 -5.95 -18.56 -9.84
C VAL A 38 -5.61 -19.58 -8.75
N THR A 39 -6.56 -20.43 -8.37
CA THR A 39 -6.37 -21.47 -7.33
C THR A 39 -5.79 -22.79 -7.88
N THR A 40 -5.41 -22.84 -9.15
CA THR A 40 -4.80 -24.01 -9.77
C THR A 40 -3.49 -24.35 -9.08
N SER A 41 -3.13 -25.64 -9.08
CA SER A 41 -1.90 -26.10 -8.45
C SER A 41 -0.68 -25.53 -9.18
N THR A 42 0.01 -24.58 -8.55
CA THR A 42 1.28 -24.03 -9.02
C THR A 42 2.46 -24.99 -8.80
N SER A 43 2.23 -26.12 -8.12
CA SER A 43 3.27 -27.07 -7.73
C SER A 43 4.04 -27.65 -8.91
N GLU A 44 3.37 -27.95 -10.02
CA GLU A 44 4.02 -28.55 -11.20
C GLU A 44 4.92 -27.53 -11.91
N ILE A 45 4.46 -26.28 -12.03
CA ILE A 45 5.23 -25.20 -12.64
C ILE A 45 6.47 -24.88 -11.79
N ILE A 46 6.30 -24.79 -10.47
CA ILE A 46 7.42 -24.57 -9.53
C ILE A 46 8.42 -25.73 -9.60
N LYS A 47 7.93 -26.98 -9.65
CA LYS A 47 8.79 -28.16 -9.82
C LYS A 47 9.61 -28.07 -11.10
N ASN A 48 8.99 -27.77 -12.23
CA ASN A 48 9.67 -27.65 -13.52
C ASN A 48 10.67 -26.48 -13.50
N LEU A 49 10.32 -25.35 -12.90
CA LEU A 49 11.23 -24.19 -12.77
C LEU A 49 12.48 -24.54 -11.96
N LYS A 50 12.36 -25.35 -10.90
CA LYS A 50 13.49 -25.80 -10.08
C LYS A 50 14.51 -26.63 -10.87
N GLU A 51 14.12 -27.31 -11.95
CA GLU A 51 15.04 -28.06 -12.81
C GLU A 51 16.01 -27.15 -13.58
N PHE A 52 15.66 -25.87 -13.76
CA PHE A 52 16.47 -24.87 -14.46
C PHE A 52 17.24 -23.92 -13.53
N LEU A 53 17.18 -24.14 -12.21
CA LEU A 53 17.72 -23.22 -11.22
C LEU A 53 18.86 -23.84 -10.40
N LEU A 54 19.83 -22.99 -10.06
CA LEU A 54 20.73 -23.26 -8.94
C LEU A 54 19.91 -23.09 -7.65
N LEU A 55 19.60 -24.20 -6.98
CA LEU A 55 18.62 -24.23 -5.89
C LEU A 55 19.04 -23.43 -4.64
N ASP A 56 20.33 -23.12 -4.52
CA ASP A 56 20.96 -22.30 -3.50
C ASP A 56 21.16 -20.84 -3.94
N TYR A 57 20.67 -20.45 -5.13
CA TYR A 57 20.74 -19.07 -5.59
C TYR A 57 20.10 -18.13 -4.56
N PRO A 58 20.83 -17.09 -4.09
CA PRO A 58 20.33 -16.22 -3.03
C PRO A 58 19.27 -15.26 -3.56
N VAL A 59 18.13 -15.24 -2.87
CA VAL A 59 17.03 -14.29 -3.10
C VAL A 59 16.72 -13.54 -1.81
N SER A 60 16.17 -12.33 -1.95
CA SER A 60 15.81 -11.47 -0.82
C SER A 60 14.36 -11.70 -0.41
N VAL A 61 14.13 -11.95 0.87
CA VAL A 61 12.79 -12.07 1.46
C VAL A 61 12.66 -11.16 2.67
N PRO A 62 11.46 -10.63 2.97
CA PRO A 62 11.28 -9.71 4.09
C PRO A 62 11.38 -10.47 5.43
N SER A 63 12.19 -9.97 6.36
CA SER A 63 12.51 -10.66 7.62
C SER A 63 11.74 -10.13 8.83
N ASN A 64 11.29 -8.87 8.79
CA ASN A 64 10.73 -8.15 9.93
C ASN A 64 9.24 -7.79 9.77
N LEU A 65 8.50 -8.46 8.88
CA LEU A 65 7.06 -8.16 8.73
C LEU A 65 6.31 -8.42 10.04
N LYS A 66 5.48 -7.46 10.44
CA LYS A 66 4.58 -7.61 11.58
C LYS A 66 3.63 -8.77 11.30
N SER A 67 3.45 -9.66 12.27
CA SER A 67 2.41 -10.69 12.18
C SER A 67 1.03 -10.02 12.24
N ASP A 68 0.33 -9.99 11.11
CA ASP A 68 -1.00 -9.45 10.98
C ASP A 68 -1.96 -10.48 10.38
N LYS A 69 -3.05 -10.80 11.07
CA LYS A 69 -3.97 -11.86 10.63
C LYS A 69 -4.64 -11.54 9.29
N PHE A 70 -4.75 -10.28 8.90
CA PHE A 70 -5.46 -9.86 7.69
C PHE A 70 -4.49 -9.45 6.56
N CYS A 71 -3.48 -8.64 6.85
CA CYS A 71 -2.60 -8.06 5.84
C CYS A 71 -1.36 -8.90 5.48
N PHE A 72 -0.95 -9.83 6.33
CA PHE A 72 0.35 -10.51 6.19
C PHE A 72 0.52 -11.23 4.85
N GLU A 73 -0.47 -12.00 4.39
CA GLU A 73 -0.42 -12.70 3.11
C GLU A 73 -0.36 -11.75 1.90
N LEU A 74 -1.03 -10.59 1.97
CA LEU A 74 -0.95 -9.57 0.92
C LEU A 74 0.48 -9.02 0.83
N TRP A 75 1.09 -8.72 1.97
CA TRP A 75 2.49 -8.26 2.03
C TRP A 75 3.46 -9.32 1.52
N GLN A 76 3.30 -10.58 1.93
CA GLN A 76 4.12 -11.68 1.44
C GLN A 76 4.04 -11.81 -0.08
N LEU A 77 2.84 -11.78 -0.66
CA LEU A 77 2.66 -11.82 -2.11
C LEU A 77 3.23 -10.59 -2.82
N HIS A 78 3.19 -9.41 -2.19
CA HIS A 78 3.82 -8.20 -2.75
C HIS A 78 5.33 -8.38 -2.90
N PHE A 79 6.01 -8.92 -1.88
CA PHE A 79 7.45 -9.16 -1.96
C PHE A 79 7.81 -10.35 -2.86
N ILE A 80 6.97 -11.39 -2.92
CA ILE A 80 7.10 -12.46 -3.92
C ILE A 80 7.03 -11.89 -5.33
N TYR A 81 6.03 -11.04 -5.61
CA TYR A 81 5.87 -10.39 -6.91
C TYR A 81 7.12 -9.58 -7.28
N ARG A 82 7.60 -8.73 -6.36
CA ARG A 82 8.81 -7.93 -6.59
C ARG A 82 10.05 -8.78 -6.87
N GLU A 83 10.24 -9.86 -6.13
CA GLU A 83 11.41 -10.73 -6.33
C GLU A 83 11.31 -11.54 -7.63
N LEU A 84 10.12 -12.02 -8.02
CA LEU A 84 9.90 -12.61 -9.34
C LEU A 84 10.21 -11.62 -10.47
N SER A 85 9.71 -10.38 -10.37
CA SER A 85 10.01 -9.33 -11.36
C SER A 85 11.51 -9.02 -11.42
N ARG A 86 12.23 -9.04 -10.29
CA ARG A 86 13.69 -8.90 -10.26
C ARG A 86 14.39 -10.07 -10.96
N LEU A 87 13.97 -11.31 -10.67
CA LEU A 87 14.53 -12.51 -11.29
C LEU A 87 14.34 -12.51 -12.82
N ILE A 88 13.20 -12.04 -13.31
CA ILE A 88 12.91 -11.88 -14.75
C ILE A 88 13.91 -10.92 -15.42
N GLN A 89 14.31 -9.84 -14.73
CA GLN A 89 15.23 -8.84 -15.28
C GLN A 89 16.67 -9.37 -15.41
N VAL A 90 17.09 -10.29 -14.53
CA VAL A 90 18.48 -10.80 -14.49
C VAL A 90 18.64 -12.18 -15.14
N ALA A 91 17.54 -12.87 -15.43
CA ALA A 91 17.56 -14.21 -16.01
C ALA A 91 17.94 -14.20 -17.50
N GLY A 92 18.66 -15.26 -17.91
CA GLY A 92 18.84 -15.58 -19.33
C GLY A 92 17.52 -15.94 -20.01
N PHE A 93 17.50 -15.94 -21.35
CA PHE A 93 16.27 -16.03 -22.15
C PHE A 93 15.29 -17.14 -21.73
N GLN A 94 15.75 -18.39 -21.62
CA GLN A 94 14.90 -19.53 -21.28
C GLN A 94 14.39 -19.47 -19.83
N LEU A 95 15.26 -19.13 -18.87
CA LEU A 95 14.87 -19.02 -17.47
C LEU A 95 13.88 -17.87 -17.27
N ARG A 96 14.11 -16.74 -17.94
CA ARG A 96 13.18 -15.59 -17.94
C ARG A 96 11.79 -15.99 -18.41
N GLN A 97 11.67 -16.74 -19.50
CA GLN A 97 10.37 -17.23 -19.99
C GLN A 97 9.64 -18.09 -18.96
N ASN A 98 10.36 -19.00 -18.28
CA ASN A 98 9.77 -19.85 -17.25
C ASN A 98 9.30 -19.05 -16.02
N ILE A 99 10.07 -18.05 -15.58
CA ILE A 99 9.69 -17.20 -14.44
C ILE A 99 8.52 -16.28 -14.82
N SER A 100 8.53 -15.67 -16.01
CA SER A 100 7.41 -14.85 -16.52
C SER A 100 6.12 -15.66 -16.60
N ARG A 101 6.18 -16.91 -17.07
CA ARG A 101 5.02 -17.80 -17.09
C ARG A 101 4.47 -18.07 -15.68
N LEU A 102 5.34 -18.24 -14.69
CA LEU A 102 4.92 -18.38 -13.29
C LEU A 102 4.25 -17.09 -12.81
N GLU A 103 4.85 -15.92 -13.02
CA GLU A 103 4.29 -14.61 -12.64
C GLU A 103 2.90 -14.37 -13.26
N GLU A 104 2.73 -14.70 -14.55
CA GLU A 104 1.44 -14.60 -15.26
C GLU A 104 0.37 -15.51 -14.65
N ILE A 105 0.70 -16.77 -14.36
CA ILE A 105 -0.25 -17.73 -13.78
C ILE A 105 -0.69 -17.34 -12.38
N LEU A 106 0.22 -16.74 -11.59
CA LEU A 106 -0.10 -16.24 -10.25
C LEU A 106 -1.00 -14.99 -10.31
N ASN A 107 -1.08 -14.32 -11.46
CA ASN A 107 -1.85 -13.10 -11.71
C ASN A 107 -1.61 -11.98 -10.67
N LEU A 108 -0.39 -11.89 -10.14
CA LEU A 108 -0.03 -10.92 -9.10
C LEU A 108 -0.03 -9.49 -9.62
N LYS A 109 0.19 -9.30 -10.92
CA LYS A 109 0.09 -7.99 -11.55
C LYS A 109 -1.32 -7.41 -11.46
N GLU A 110 -2.35 -8.24 -11.66
CA GLU A 110 -3.75 -7.82 -11.49
C GLU A 110 -4.06 -7.56 -10.00
N LEU A 111 -3.58 -8.44 -9.11
CA LEU A 111 -3.73 -8.26 -7.65
C LEU A 111 -3.22 -6.90 -7.17
N PHE A 112 -2.06 -6.45 -7.66
CA PHE A 112 -1.42 -5.21 -7.21
C PHE A 112 -1.70 -4.00 -8.11
N GLN A 113 -2.54 -4.11 -9.14
CA GLN A 113 -2.82 -3.01 -10.07
C GLN A 113 -3.33 -1.74 -9.37
N PHE A 114 -4.13 -1.90 -8.31
CA PHE A 114 -4.77 -0.81 -7.58
C PHE A 114 -4.29 -0.66 -6.12
N CYS A 115 -3.33 -1.48 -5.69
CA CYS A 115 -2.77 -1.45 -4.35
C CYS A 115 -1.39 -0.79 -4.35
N GLU A 116 -1.33 0.48 -3.96
CA GLU A 116 -0.06 1.19 -3.78
C GLU A 116 0.55 0.83 -2.43
N ILE A 117 1.40 -0.21 -2.43
CA ILE A 117 2.05 -0.74 -1.22
C ILE A 117 3.33 0.06 -0.89
N GLU A 118 3.34 0.71 0.28
CA GLU A 118 4.50 1.38 0.86
C GLU A 118 5.26 0.42 1.77
N SER A 119 6.60 0.39 1.67
CA SER A 119 7.44 -0.66 2.29
C SER A 119 8.72 -0.15 2.97
N ASP A 120 8.71 1.09 3.48
CA ASP A 120 9.94 1.78 3.95
C ASP A 120 10.63 1.14 5.16
N CYS A 121 9.90 0.41 6.01
CA CYS A 121 10.45 -0.20 7.23
C CYS A 121 11.01 -1.62 7.04
N VAL A 122 10.93 -2.19 5.83
CA VAL A 122 11.15 -3.63 5.63
C VAL A 122 12.62 -3.96 5.53
N ASP A 123 13.08 -4.82 6.43
CA ASP A 123 14.39 -5.45 6.36
C ASP A 123 14.31 -6.74 5.55
N PHE A 124 15.40 -7.04 4.86
CA PHE A 124 15.50 -8.22 4.00
C PHE A 124 16.60 -9.16 4.48
N GLU A 125 16.28 -10.44 4.49
CA GLU A 125 17.25 -11.51 4.66
C GLU A 125 17.44 -12.28 3.35
N ARG A 126 18.55 -13.01 3.27
CA ARG A 126 18.82 -13.90 2.14
C ARG A 126 18.32 -15.29 2.44
N THR A 127 17.61 -15.86 1.49
CA THR A 127 17.23 -17.27 1.50
C THR A 127 17.55 -17.92 0.15
N ASN A 128 17.53 -19.24 0.11
CA ASN A 128 17.72 -20.00 -1.11
C ASN A 128 16.46 -19.87 -1.99
N ILE A 129 16.63 -19.76 -3.32
CA ILE A 129 15.50 -19.69 -4.26
C ILE A 129 14.57 -20.89 -4.14
N SER A 130 15.09 -22.07 -3.76
CA SER A 130 14.27 -23.25 -3.49
C SER A 130 13.23 -23.01 -2.39
N VAL A 131 13.65 -22.41 -1.26
CA VAL A 131 12.79 -22.08 -0.11
C VAL A 131 11.79 -20.99 -0.48
N PHE A 132 12.25 -19.96 -1.21
CA PHE A 132 11.39 -18.90 -1.72
C PHE A 132 10.27 -19.45 -2.61
N LEU A 133 10.60 -20.30 -3.59
CA LEU A 133 9.63 -20.90 -4.50
C LEU A 133 8.62 -21.80 -3.77
N ASP A 134 9.07 -22.56 -2.77
CA ASP A 134 8.17 -23.42 -1.96
C ASP A 134 7.16 -22.60 -1.14
N SER A 135 7.51 -21.36 -0.78
CA SER A 135 6.61 -20.47 -0.03
C SER A 135 5.42 -19.96 -0.87
N ILE A 136 5.57 -19.88 -2.20
CA ILE A 136 4.60 -19.22 -3.09
C ILE A 136 3.24 -19.89 -3.01
N HIS A 137 3.19 -21.22 -3.13
CA HIS A 137 1.93 -21.97 -3.14
C HIS A 137 1.12 -21.74 -1.86
N SER A 138 1.77 -21.79 -0.69
CA SER A 138 1.07 -21.58 0.58
C SER A 138 0.58 -20.14 0.73
N ASN A 139 1.37 -19.13 0.35
CA ASN A 139 0.97 -17.73 0.45
C ASN A 139 -0.20 -17.43 -0.49
N LEU A 140 -0.13 -17.94 -1.73
CA LEU A 140 -1.20 -17.78 -2.72
C LEU A 140 -2.52 -18.40 -2.23
N LYS A 141 -2.48 -19.64 -1.73
CA LYS A 141 -3.67 -20.33 -1.22
C LYS A 141 -4.30 -19.57 -0.05
N LYS A 142 -3.50 -19.10 0.90
CA LYS A 142 -4.00 -18.33 2.05
C LYS A 142 -4.60 -17.00 1.63
N MET A 143 -3.98 -16.30 0.67
CA MET A 143 -4.54 -15.06 0.14
C MET A 143 -5.85 -15.29 -0.63
N ALA A 144 -5.90 -16.32 -1.48
CA ALA A 144 -7.11 -16.67 -2.22
C ALA A 144 -8.29 -16.95 -1.27
N ALA A 145 -8.05 -17.62 -0.13
CA ALA A 145 -9.08 -17.84 0.89
C ALA A 145 -9.58 -16.52 1.54
N LYS A 146 -8.75 -15.48 1.63
CA LYS A 146 -9.18 -14.15 2.11
C LYS A 146 -10.01 -13.38 1.08
N LEU A 147 -9.79 -13.67 -0.20
CA LEU A 147 -10.50 -13.05 -1.32
C LEU A 147 -11.76 -13.84 -1.71
N GLU A 148 -11.91 -15.09 -1.27
CA GLU A 148 -13.10 -15.92 -1.53
C GLU A 148 -14.45 -15.25 -1.18
N PRO A 149 -14.62 -14.52 -0.05
CA PRO A 149 -15.89 -13.85 0.25
C PRO A 149 -16.14 -12.57 -0.54
N ALA A 150 -15.19 -12.11 -1.36
CA ALA A 150 -15.32 -10.88 -2.13
C ALA A 150 -16.43 -11.01 -3.17
N THR A 151 -17.37 -10.05 -3.15
CA THR A 151 -18.45 -9.93 -4.14
C THR A 151 -18.67 -8.46 -4.49
N ASP A 152 -19.40 -8.18 -5.56
CA ASP A 152 -19.79 -6.81 -5.91
C ASP A 152 -20.58 -6.09 -4.80
N GLN A 153 -21.31 -6.85 -3.97
CA GLN A 153 -22.14 -6.32 -2.88
C GLN A 153 -21.37 -6.18 -1.56
N ASN A 154 -20.33 -6.99 -1.37
CA ASN A 154 -19.49 -7.01 -0.18
C ASN A 154 -18.02 -7.19 -0.61
N PRO A 155 -17.36 -6.11 -1.03
CA PRO A 155 -15.99 -6.19 -1.52
C PRO A 155 -15.01 -6.29 -0.34
N THR A 156 -13.94 -7.05 -0.52
CA THR A 156 -12.92 -7.25 0.52
C THR A 156 -11.91 -6.10 0.46
N ASP A 157 -11.95 -5.26 1.49
CA ASP A 157 -11.12 -4.06 1.59
C ASP A 157 -9.77 -4.32 2.28
N PHE A 158 -8.68 -4.12 1.53
CA PHE A 158 -7.30 -4.17 1.97
C PHE A 158 -6.63 -2.79 2.01
N SER A 159 -7.39 -1.69 1.95
CA SER A 159 -6.84 -0.33 1.96
C SER A 159 -5.97 -0.06 3.19
N SER A 160 -6.33 -0.66 4.34
CA SER A 160 -5.54 -0.62 5.58
C SER A 160 -4.20 -1.38 5.52
N CYS A 161 -4.04 -2.29 4.55
CA CYS A 161 -2.85 -3.10 4.33
C CYS A 161 -1.85 -2.44 3.37
N THR A 162 -2.13 -1.25 2.85
CA THR A 162 -1.26 -0.59 1.87
C THR A 162 0.01 0.00 2.48
N SER A 163 0.03 0.22 3.80
CA SER A 163 1.24 0.56 4.54
C SER A 163 1.75 -0.68 5.25
N VAL A 164 2.87 -1.24 4.77
CA VAL A 164 3.48 -2.43 5.39
C VAL A 164 3.90 -2.11 6.82
N GLN A 165 3.51 -2.98 7.75
CA GLN A 165 3.88 -2.85 9.14
C GLN A 165 5.03 -3.81 9.44
N CYS A 166 6.03 -3.33 10.16
CA CYS A 166 7.18 -4.11 10.59
C CYS A 166 7.13 -4.34 12.10
N GLN A 167 7.68 -5.46 12.56
CA GLN A 167 7.96 -5.68 13.96
C GLN A 167 9.09 -4.74 14.35
N ALA A 168 8.87 -3.90 15.35
CA ALA A 168 9.97 -3.20 15.98
C ALA A 168 10.89 -4.29 16.54
N ASP A 169 12.14 -4.32 16.09
CA ASP A 169 13.13 -5.21 16.69
C ASP A 169 13.03 -5.07 18.20
N SER A 170 12.90 -6.19 18.90
CA SER A 170 13.21 -6.23 20.32
C SER A 170 14.73 -6.04 20.44
N LEU A 171 15.20 -4.84 20.12
CA LEU A 171 16.54 -4.39 20.38
C LEU A 171 16.67 -4.38 21.90
N SER A 172 17.29 -5.44 22.40
CA SER A 172 18.28 -5.40 23.45
C SER A 172 18.77 -3.96 23.67
N THR A 173 18.26 -3.30 24.71
CA THR A 173 18.97 -2.18 25.31
C THR A 173 20.25 -2.77 25.92
N PRO A 174 21.42 -2.12 25.75
CA PRO A 174 21.66 -0.88 26.49
C PRO A 174 22.54 0.14 25.76
N TYR A 175 22.09 1.39 25.64
CA TYR A 175 22.91 2.56 26.00
C TYR A 175 21.98 3.76 26.32
N PRO A 176 22.21 4.47 27.44
CA PRO A 176 21.37 5.58 27.87
C PRO A 176 21.83 6.87 27.21
N GLY A 177 20.88 7.72 26.84
CA GLY A 177 21.16 9.13 26.58
C GLY A 177 20.51 9.66 25.32
N TYR A 178 19.20 9.86 25.35
CA TYR A 178 18.61 11.05 24.72
C TYR A 178 17.29 11.37 25.45
N SER A 179 17.33 12.41 26.29
CA SER A 179 16.21 12.89 27.07
C SER A 179 15.20 13.63 26.17
N SER A 180 13.97 13.14 26.12
CA SER A 180 12.82 13.91 25.65
C SER A 180 12.36 14.85 26.76
N GLN A 181 12.85 16.08 26.77
CA GLN A 181 12.25 17.16 27.53
C GLN A 181 12.46 18.49 26.79
N MET A 182 11.42 19.33 26.86
CA MET A 182 11.44 20.77 26.64
C MET A 182 11.07 21.27 25.24
N LEU A 183 9.77 21.42 25.00
CA LEU A 183 9.22 22.76 24.71
C LEU A 183 7.71 22.77 24.91
N GLU A 184 7.29 22.97 26.15
CA GLU A 184 5.97 23.52 26.44
C GLU A 184 6.18 24.97 26.91
N ILE A 185 5.21 25.83 26.56
CA ILE A 185 4.93 27.14 27.12
C ILE A 185 5.62 28.35 26.45
N THR A 186 4.86 29.06 25.61
CA THR A 186 4.66 30.49 25.86
C THR A 186 3.17 30.82 25.79
N GLN A 187 2.73 31.41 26.90
CA GLN A 187 1.38 31.73 27.30
C GLN A 187 0.78 32.94 26.59
N THR A 188 -0.56 32.92 26.58
CA THR A 188 -1.50 34.02 26.87
C THR A 188 -1.82 35.10 25.83
N SER A 189 -3.12 35.04 25.47
CA SER A 189 -4.09 36.15 25.47
C SER A 189 -4.09 37.10 24.28
N ARG A 190 -5.19 37.09 23.52
CA ARG A 190 -6.17 38.19 23.59
C ARG A 190 -7.46 37.86 22.83
N SER A 191 -8.53 37.87 23.61
CA SER A 191 -9.87 38.42 23.31
C SER A 191 -10.29 38.59 21.84
N ALA A 192 -11.37 37.89 21.51
CA ALA A 192 -12.60 38.44 20.93
C ALA A 192 -12.46 39.77 20.16
N ILE A 193 -12.64 39.69 18.83
CA ILE A 193 -13.42 40.59 17.97
C ILE A 193 -13.00 40.28 16.51
N LEU A 194 -13.78 39.47 15.78
CA LEU A 194 -14.11 39.66 14.34
C LEU A 194 -15.07 38.57 13.80
N ARG A 195 -16.34 38.69 14.20
CA ARG A 195 -17.45 37.76 13.89
C ARG A 195 -18.16 38.05 12.55
N ARG A 196 -17.47 38.23 11.41
CA ARG A 196 -18.22 38.36 10.13
C ARG A 196 -17.56 37.97 8.80
N HIS A 197 -16.24 37.74 8.75
CA HIS A 197 -15.56 37.30 7.50
C HIS A 197 -14.93 35.90 7.57
N HIS A 198 -15.23 35.13 8.63
CA HIS A 198 -14.71 33.77 8.86
C HIS A 198 -15.27 32.69 7.90
N TRP A 199 -16.43 32.91 7.28
CA TRP A 199 -17.11 31.84 6.52
C TRP A 199 -16.56 31.67 5.10
N LEU A 200 -16.12 32.75 4.44
CA LEU A 200 -15.62 32.70 3.06
C LEU A 200 -14.20 32.11 2.96
N LEU A 201 -13.34 32.28 3.97
CA LEU A 201 -11.97 31.78 3.99
C LEU A 201 -11.86 30.30 4.38
N LEU A 202 -12.84 29.76 5.11
CA LEU A 202 -13.01 28.31 5.34
C LEU A 202 -13.57 27.58 4.11
N LEU A 203 -14.38 28.27 3.30
CA LEU A 203 -15.03 27.69 2.12
C LEU A 203 -14.04 27.25 1.03
N ILE A 204 -12.93 27.96 0.85
CA ILE A 204 -11.92 27.64 -0.19
C ILE A 204 -11.23 26.29 0.09
N PRO A 205 -10.63 26.03 1.27
CA PRO A 205 -10.06 24.72 1.56
C PRO A 205 -11.13 23.62 1.60
N LEU A 206 -12.35 23.92 2.06
CA LEU A 206 -13.45 22.95 2.07
C LEU A 206 -13.88 22.55 0.64
N LEU A 207 -13.96 23.51 -0.28
CA LEU A 207 -14.21 23.26 -1.71
C LEU A 207 -13.10 22.44 -2.33
N VAL A 208 -11.82 22.76 -2.05
CA VAL A 208 -10.67 21.98 -2.54
C VAL A 208 -10.74 20.54 -2.04
N CYS A 209 -11.06 20.29 -0.77
CA CYS A 209 -11.21 18.94 -0.25
C CYS A 209 -12.45 18.23 -0.85
N LEU A 210 -13.56 18.93 -1.10
CA LEU A 210 -14.73 18.37 -1.80
C LEU A 210 -14.41 17.97 -3.25
N PHE A 211 -13.66 18.77 -3.99
CA PHE A 211 -13.23 18.43 -5.35
C PHE A 211 -12.29 17.21 -5.38
N SER A 212 -11.42 17.04 -4.38
CA SER A 212 -10.58 15.84 -4.24
C SER A 212 -11.41 14.57 -3.98
N VAL A 213 -12.44 14.65 -3.11
CA VAL A 213 -13.35 13.52 -2.84
C VAL A 213 -14.21 13.17 -4.06
N VAL A 214 -14.70 14.17 -4.80
CA VAL A 214 -15.47 13.96 -6.04
C VAL A 214 -14.63 13.30 -7.14
N LYS A 215 -13.32 13.63 -7.21
CA LYS A 215 -12.41 13.02 -8.18
C LYS A 215 -12.05 11.57 -7.85
N CYS A 216 -12.12 11.16 -6.58
CA CYS A 216 -12.00 9.75 -6.17
C CYS A 216 -13.33 8.97 -6.31
N SER A 217 -14.49 9.65 -6.38
CA SER A 217 -15.80 9.06 -6.69
C SER A 217 -16.09 8.98 -8.19
N GLY A 218 -15.09 8.60 -9.00
CA GLY A 218 -15.24 8.37 -10.45
C GLY A 218 -16.25 7.27 -10.80
N ARG A 219 -17.55 7.54 -10.60
CA ARG A 219 -18.64 6.94 -11.35
C ARG A 219 -18.48 7.44 -12.78
N ILE A 220 -18.01 6.56 -13.64
CA ILE A 220 -18.41 6.57 -15.04
C ILE A 220 -19.90 6.18 -15.02
N PRO A 221 -20.85 7.06 -15.41
CA PRO A 221 -22.14 6.55 -15.84
C PRO A 221 -21.91 5.94 -17.22
N VAL A 222 -21.63 4.64 -17.26
CA VAL A 222 -21.97 3.84 -18.44
C VAL A 222 -23.50 3.87 -18.46
N GLN A 223 -24.07 4.73 -19.29
CA GLN A 223 -25.43 4.56 -19.77
C GLN A 223 -25.39 3.44 -20.81
N PRO A 224 -26.03 2.29 -20.59
CA PRO A 224 -26.56 1.51 -21.68
C PRO A 224 -27.87 2.19 -22.10
N LEU A 225 -28.00 2.58 -23.37
CA LEU A 225 -29.34 2.78 -23.93
C LEU A 225 -29.61 1.68 -24.98
N PRO A 226 -30.76 0.98 -24.88
CA PRO A 226 -31.05 -0.23 -25.64
C PRO A 226 -31.88 0.05 -26.90
N LEU A 227 -32.30 -1.05 -27.55
CA LEU A 227 -33.36 -1.24 -28.56
C LEU A 227 -32.81 -1.55 -29.96
N GLN A 228 -32.84 -2.84 -30.35
CA GLN A 228 -33.94 -3.51 -31.07
C GLN A 228 -33.93 -3.16 -32.56
N LEU A 229 -33.37 -4.02 -33.41
CA LEU A 229 -34.05 -5.05 -34.21
C LEU A 229 -33.01 -5.68 -35.16
#